data_AF-A0AA88WFU2-F1
#
_entry.id   AF-A0AA88WFU2-F1
#
_cell.length_a   1.000
_cell.length_b   1.000
_cell.length_c   1.000
_cell.angle_alpha   90.00
_cell.angle_beta   90.00
_cell.angle_gamma   90.00
#
_symmetry.space_group_name_H-M   'P 1'
#
loop_
_entity.id
_entity.type
_entity.pdbx_description
1 polymer ?
#
loop_
_entity_poly.entity_id
_entity_poly.type
_entity_poly.pdbx_seq_one_letter_code
_entity_poly.pdbx_strand_id
1 'polypeptide(L)'
;MAQPKSYITSDELKKHTKPGDLWISIQGKVYDVSEWAKDHPGGDLPLLNLAGQDVTDAFVAYHPGTAWQYLDKFFNGYHLQDYTVSEVSQDYRKLLFQFTKMGLFEKKGHVIFMTMCAIVMLLAVSLYGVLCCDSTWVHLASGGLMGLLWIQSGWIGHDSGHYQIMMTRGFTRFAQVLSGNCLAGISIAWWKRNHNAHHIACNSLEFDPDLQHMPFFVVSSKFFNSLTSFYYERKLNFDSVTRFLVSYQHWTFYPVMCVARINLFAQSFILLLTKKNVPNRVQEMLGILVFWTWYPLLVSCLPNWGERIMFVLLSFSVTGMQHVQFCLNHFSSSVYVGNPRGNDWFQKQTRGTLNITCSEWMDWFHGGLQFQVEHHLFPRLPRCHLRTVSPFVVELCKKHGLPYDSASFWKANELTVKTLRNAALQARDLTSPIPKNLVWEAVNTQG
;
A
#
# COMPACT_ATOMS: atom_id res chain seq x y z
N MET A 1 9.47 -38.51 27.53
CA MET A 1 10.56 -37.53 27.74
C MET A 1 10.43 -36.46 26.67
N ALA A 2 10.36 -35.18 27.02
CA ALA A 2 10.37 -34.10 26.03
C ALA A 2 11.74 -34.11 25.34
N GLN A 3 11.78 -34.02 24.00
CA GLN A 3 13.06 -33.88 23.28
C GLN A 3 13.79 -32.62 23.79
N PRO A 4 15.11 -32.67 23.98
CA PRO A 4 15.89 -31.50 24.39
C PRO A 4 15.72 -30.39 23.35
N LYS A 5 15.43 -29.18 23.81
CA LYS A 5 15.31 -28.01 22.94
C LYS A 5 16.69 -27.68 22.37
N SER A 6 16.79 -27.61 21.05
CA SER A 6 17.96 -27.06 20.35
C SER A 6 17.83 -25.55 20.29
N TYR A 7 18.94 -24.83 20.48
CA TYR A 7 18.96 -23.37 20.50
C TYR A 7 19.93 -22.81 19.46
N ILE A 8 19.57 -21.68 18.86
CA ILE A 8 20.44 -20.83 18.03
C ILE A 8 20.37 -19.39 18.54
N THR A 9 21.35 -18.57 18.18
CA THR A 9 21.34 -17.13 18.47
C THR A 9 20.60 -16.36 17.37
N SER A 10 20.15 -15.13 17.66
CA SER A 10 19.60 -14.24 16.63
C SER A 10 20.61 -13.93 15.52
N ASP A 11 21.91 -13.95 15.82
CA ASP A 11 22.96 -13.74 14.81
C ASP A 11 23.11 -14.95 13.87
N GLU A 12 22.85 -16.16 14.36
CA GLU A 12 22.73 -17.33 13.49
C GLU A 12 21.49 -17.20 12.61
N LEU A 13 20.34 -16.85 13.19
CA LEU A 13 19.08 -16.68 12.44
C LEU A 13 19.25 -15.69 11.27
N LYS A 14 19.98 -14.59 11.46
CA LYS A 14 20.26 -13.56 10.42
C LYS A 14 21.01 -14.10 9.19
N LYS A 15 21.62 -15.28 9.24
CA LYS A 15 22.29 -15.88 8.08
C LYS A 15 21.29 -16.46 7.07
N HIS A 16 20.11 -16.84 7.53
CA HIS A 16 19.06 -17.52 6.76
C HIS A 16 18.07 -16.52 6.14
N THR A 17 18.55 -15.75 5.15
CA THR A 17 17.82 -14.60 4.56
C THR A 17 17.52 -14.72 3.07
N LYS A 18 17.84 -15.85 2.43
CA LYS A 18 17.82 -15.98 0.97
C LYS A 18 16.73 -16.94 0.49
N PRO A 19 16.25 -16.82 -0.75
CA PRO A 19 15.43 -17.87 -1.36
C PRO A 19 16.15 -19.23 -1.27
N GLY A 20 15.45 -20.26 -0.77
CA GLY A 20 16.03 -21.59 -0.52
C GLY A 20 16.73 -21.76 0.84
N ASP A 21 16.92 -20.67 1.59
CA ASP A 21 17.46 -20.66 2.95
C ASP A 21 16.88 -19.45 3.73
N LEU A 22 15.59 -19.56 4.07
CA LEU A 22 14.76 -18.48 4.62
C LEU A 22 14.13 -18.93 5.94
N TRP A 23 14.71 -18.48 7.05
CA TRP A 23 14.18 -18.77 8.38
C TRP A 23 13.59 -17.52 9.03
N ILE A 24 12.58 -17.71 9.87
CA ILE A 24 11.96 -16.66 10.69
C ILE A 24 11.73 -17.19 12.11
N SER A 25 11.64 -16.29 13.08
CA SER A 25 11.21 -16.63 14.44
C SER A 25 9.81 -16.09 14.75
N ILE A 26 8.97 -16.91 15.38
CA ILE A 26 7.68 -16.50 15.94
C ILE A 26 7.59 -17.05 17.37
N GLN A 27 7.46 -16.15 18.35
CA GLN A 27 7.50 -16.46 19.77
C GLN A 27 8.75 -17.24 20.19
N GLY A 28 9.89 -16.90 19.61
CA GLY A 28 11.18 -17.54 19.90
C GLY A 28 11.33 -18.98 19.38
N LYS A 29 10.35 -19.51 18.64
CA LYS A 29 10.49 -20.73 17.83
C LYS A 29 10.97 -20.36 16.44
N VAL A 30 11.90 -21.12 15.89
CA VAL A 30 12.45 -20.89 14.55
C VAL A 30 11.74 -21.79 13.54
N TYR A 31 11.38 -21.20 12.40
CA TYR A 31 10.65 -21.86 11.33
C TYR A 31 11.42 -21.71 10.02
N ASP A 32 11.60 -22.83 9.32
CA ASP A 32 12.09 -22.84 7.95
C ASP A 32 10.90 -22.74 6.99
N VAL A 33 10.81 -21.60 6.30
CA VAL A 33 9.71 -21.32 5.36
C VAL A 33 10.21 -21.22 3.92
N SER A 34 11.42 -21.73 3.64
CA SER A 34 12.10 -21.63 2.34
C SER A 34 11.24 -22.14 1.19
N GLU A 35 10.69 -23.36 1.34
CA GLU A 35 9.85 -23.98 0.31
C GLU A 35 8.44 -23.40 0.23
N TRP A 36 7.96 -22.82 1.33
CA TRP A 36 6.60 -22.30 1.44
C TRP A 36 6.47 -20.85 0.98
N ALA A 37 7.57 -20.10 0.88
CA ALA A 37 7.52 -18.66 0.61
C ALA A 37 6.76 -18.30 -0.67
N LYS A 38 6.86 -19.14 -1.71
CA LYS A 38 6.14 -18.98 -2.99
C LYS A 38 4.63 -19.23 -2.90
N ASP A 39 4.20 -19.99 -1.90
CA ASP A 39 2.81 -20.42 -1.69
C ASP A 39 2.12 -19.60 -0.58
N HIS A 40 2.86 -18.73 0.11
CA HIS A 40 2.32 -17.85 1.14
C HIS A 40 1.21 -16.96 0.55
N PRO A 41 -0.01 -16.96 1.13
CA PRO A 41 -1.12 -16.17 0.59
C PRO A 41 -0.90 -14.65 0.56
N GLY A 42 0.05 -14.13 1.34
CA GLY A 42 0.47 -12.73 1.32
C GLY A 42 1.48 -12.39 0.22
N GLY A 43 1.99 -13.39 -0.51
CA GLY A 43 3.12 -13.30 -1.42
C GLY A 43 4.45 -13.65 -0.73
N ASP A 44 5.50 -13.71 -1.54
CA ASP A 44 6.88 -14.00 -1.12
C ASP A 44 7.56 -12.82 -0.40
N LEU A 45 7.28 -11.59 -0.85
CA LEU A 45 7.92 -10.38 -0.34
C LEU A 45 7.84 -10.18 1.18
N PRO A 46 6.69 -10.39 1.88
CA PRO A 46 6.65 -10.29 3.33
C PRO A 46 7.65 -11.18 4.06
N LEU A 47 7.89 -12.40 3.55
CA LEU A 47 8.83 -13.35 4.14
C LEU A 47 10.27 -12.97 3.81
N LEU A 48 10.54 -12.61 2.55
CA LEU A 48 11.87 -12.19 2.12
C LEU A 48 12.34 -10.93 2.85
N ASN A 49 11.46 -9.94 3.01
CA ASN A 49 11.78 -8.67 3.65
C ASN A 49 12.04 -8.80 5.16
N LEU A 50 11.48 -9.82 5.81
CA LEU A 50 11.61 -10.07 7.24
C LEU A 50 12.42 -11.34 7.57
N ALA A 51 13.07 -11.94 6.57
CA ALA A 51 13.86 -13.14 6.74
C ALA A 51 15.01 -12.92 7.73
N GLY A 52 15.35 -13.96 8.48
CA GLY A 52 16.40 -13.93 9.50
C GLY A 52 16.05 -13.09 10.74
N GLN A 53 14.76 -12.85 11.02
CA GLN A 53 14.31 -12.03 12.15
C GLN A 53 13.24 -12.73 12.99
N ASP A 54 13.05 -12.25 14.22
CA ASP A 54 11.78 -12.47 14.93
C ASP A 54 10.70 -11.55 14.35
N VAL A 55 9.63 -12.17 13.87
CA VAL A 55 8.52 -11.51 13.16
C VAL A 55 7.21 -11.65 13.93
N THR A 56 7.27 -11.90 15.23
CA THR A 56 6.07 -12.22 16.03
C THR A 56 5.01 -11.12 15.91
N ASP A 57 5.39 -9.85 16.00
CA ASP A 57 4.45 -8.72 15.95
C ASP A 57 3.82 -8.57 14.56
N ALA A 58 4.63 -8.67 13.50
CA ALA A 58 4.13 -8.70 12.13
C ALA A 58 3.21 -9.90 11.89
N PHE A 59 3.57 -11.09 12.39
CA PHE A 59 2.76 -12.30 12.24
C PHE A 59 1.36 -12.10 12.85
N VAL A 60 1.27 -11.64 14.10
CA VAL A 60 -0.04 -11.46 14.76
C VAL A 60 -0.89 -10.36 14.12
N ALA A 61 -0.27 -9.33 13.55
CA ALA A 61 -0.98 -8.27 12.83
C ALA A 61 -1.75 -8.81 11.61
N TYR A 62 -1.13 -9.72 10.85
CA TYR A 62 -1.64 -10.21 9.57
C TYR A 62 -2.35 -11.56 9.63
N HIS A 63 -2.21 -12.33 10.70
CA HIS A 63 -2.67 -13.72 10.70
C HIS A 63 -3.78 -13.98 11.71
N PRO A 64 -4.90 -14.62 11.30
CA PRO A 64 -5.93 -15.07 12.24
C PRO A 64 -5.39 -16.12 13.20
N GLY A 65 -6.09 -16.32 14.32
CA GLY A 65 -5.80 -17.41 15.27
C GLY A 65 -5.71 -18.78 14.59
N THR A 66 -6.49 -19.00 13.53
CA THR A 66 -6.46 -20.23 12.72
C THR A 66 -5.17 -20.42 11.92
N ALA A 67 -4.29 -19.42 11.78
CA ALA A 67 -3.02 -19.57 11.08
C ALA A 67 -1.98 -20.31 11.92
N TRP A 68 -2.08 -20.24 13.26
CA TRP A 68 -1.13 -20.86 14.19
C TRP A 68 -1.02 -22.38 14.01
N GLN A 69 -2.14 -23.05 13.67
CA GLN A 69 -2.17 -24.50 13.45
C GLN A 69 -1.28 -24.98 12.29
N TYR A 70 -0.86 -24.09 11.39
CA TYR A 70 0.00 -24.43 10.26
C TYR A 70 1.49 -24.30 10.59
N LEU A 71 1.85 -23.56 11.64
CA LEU A 71 3.24 -23.23 11.96
C LEU A 71 4.08 -24.47 12.30
N ASP A 72 3.49 -25.45 12.98
CA ASP A 72 4.22 -26.67 13.39
C ASP A 72 4.79 -27.45 12.19
N LYS A 73 4.24 -27.26 10.98
CA LYS A 73 4.77 -27.87 9.74
C LYS A 73 6.11 -27.30 9.31
N PHE A 74 6.43 -26.07 9.73
CA PHE A 74 7.63 -25.33 9.36
C PHE A 74 8.65 -25.27 10.50
N PHE A 75 8.29 -25.77 11.69
CA PHE A 75 9.17 -25.72 12.84
C PHE A 75 10.39 -26.60 12.60
N ASN A 76 11.58 -26.01 12.64
CA ASN A 76 12.83 -26.71 12.31
C ASN A 76 13.55 -27.28 13.55
N GLY A 77 12.92 -27.23 14.72
CA GLY A 77 13.46 -27.77 15.98
C GLY A 77 14.27 -26.77 16.80
N TYR A 78 14.59 -25.59 16.27
CA TYR A 78 15.38 -24.59 16.98
C TYR A 78 14.54 -23.54 17.71
N HIS A 79 15.08 -23.06 18.82
CA HIS A 79 14.59 -21.90 19.56
C HIS A 79 15.65 -20.81 19.61
N LEU A 80 15.21 -19.55 19.67
CA LEU A 80 16.13 -18.43 19.90
C LEU A 80 16.58 -18.41 21.37
N GLN A 81 17.89 -18.47 21.58
CA GLN A 81 18.51 -18.39 22.91
C GLN A 81 18.34 -17.02 23.56
N ASP A 82 18.42 -15.97 22.73
CA ASP A 82 18.38 -14.55 23.09
C ASP A 82 17.02 -13.91 22.77
N TYR A 83 15.94 -14.71 22.78
CA TYR A 83 14.58 -14.21 22.58
C TYR A 83 14.17 -13.21 23.67
N THR A 84 13.84 -12.00 23.25
CA THR A 84 13.34 -10.95 24.13
C THR A 84 12.13 -10.26 23.51
N VAL A 85 11.23 -9.77 24.36
CA VAL A 85 10.04 -9.03 23.91
C VAL A 85 10.03 -7.68 24.59
N SER A 86 10.09 -6.61 23.79
CA SER A 86 10.02 -5.24 24.29
C SER A 86 8.69 -4.97 25.02
N GLU A 87 8.68 -4.01 25.95
CA GLU A 87 7.43 -3.63 26.64
C GLU A 87 6.35 -3.15 25.64
N VAL A 88 6.75 -2.39 24.62
CA VAL A 88 5.87 -1.93 23.54
C VAL A 88 5.21 -3.11 22.82
N SER A 89 6.01 -4.11 22.44
CA SER A 89 5.52 -5.33 21.76
C SER A 89 4.56 -6.13 22.65
N GLN A 90 4.85 -6.24 23.95
CA GLN A 90 3.97 -6.92 24.89
C GLN A 90 2.61 -6.22 24.97
N ASP A 91 2.58 -4.90 25.09
CA ASP A 91 1.34 -4.14 25.19
C ASP A 91 0.58 -4.08 23.87
N TYR A 92 1.27 -3.98 22.73
CA TYR A 92 0.65 -4.12 21.42
C TYR A 92 -0.08 -5.47 21.28
N ARG A 93 0.57 -6.57 21.67
CA ARG A 93 -0.05 -7.91 21.65
C ARG A 93 -1.25 -8.01 22.59
N LYS A 94 -1.19 -7.38 23.78
CA LYS A 94 -2.34 -7.30 24.70
C LYS A 94 -3.51 -6.55 24.06
N LEU A 95 -3.24 -5.45 23.37
CA LEU A 95 -4.26 -4.66 22.68
C LEU A 95 -4.91 -5.46 21.54
N LEU A 96 -4.09 -6.17 20.75
CA LEU A 96 -4.58 -7.09 19.70
C LEU A 96 -5.48 -8.19 20.29
N PHE A 97 -5.07 -8.77 21.42
CA PHE A 97 -5.88 -9.76 22.14
C PHE A 97 -7.19 -9.18 22.66
N GLN A 98 -7.18 -7.96 23.20
CA GLN A 98 -8.38 -7.25 23.65
C GLN A 98 -9.37 -7.05 22.49
N PHE A 99 -8.92 -6.55 21.34
CA PHE A 99 -9.76 -6.38 20.16
C PHE A 99 -10.31 -7.70 19.61
N THR A 100 -9.52 -8.77 19.70
CA THR A 100 -9.96 -10.14 19.39
C THR A 100 -11.08 -10.58 20.33
N LYS A 101 -10.92 -10.37 21.64
CA LYS A 101 -11.95 -10.72 22.65
C LYS A 101 -13.25 -9.93 22.45
N MET A 102 -13.17 -8.70 21.97
CA MET A 102 -14.34 -7.87 21.61
C MET A 102 -15.04 -8.33 20.31
N GLY A 103 -14.39 -9.22 19.54
CA GLY A 103 -14.87 -9.73 18.26
C GLY A 103 -14.81 -8.71 17.12
N LEU A 104 -13.92 -7.71 17.22
CA LEU A 104 -13.86 -6.62 16.22
C LEU A 104 -13.32 -7.08 14.86
N PHE A 105 -12.48 -8.13 14.83
CA PHE A 105 -11.94 -8.67 13.57
C PHE A 105 -12.99 -9.47 12.77
N GLU A 106 -14.02 -9.96 13.44
CA GLU A 106 -15.06 -10.82 12.88
C GLU A 106 -16.31 -10.02 12.47
N LYS A 107 -16.66 -9.00 13.28
CA LYS A 107 -17.83 -8.15 13.06
C LYS A 107 -17.56 -7.11 11.96
N LYS A 108 -17.80 -7.44 10.70
CA LYS A 108 -17.49 -6.52 9.57
C LYS A 108 -18.51 -5.39 9.35
N GLY A 109 -19.62 -5.41 10.10
CA GLY A 109 -20.75 -4.50 9.90
C GLY A 109 -21.37 -4.64 8.50
N HIS A 110 -22.11 -3.60 8.08
CA HIS A 110 -22.74 -3.55 6.75
C HIS A 110 -21.98 -2.69 5.73
N VAL A 111 -20.77 -2.24 6.06
CA VAL A 111 -20.02 -1.25 5.26
C VAL A 111 -19.76 -1.76 3.84
N ILE A 112 -19.31 -3.00 3.69
CA ILE A 112 -19.03 -3.59 2.37
C ILE A 112 -20.30 -3.63 1.51
N PHE A 113 -21.43 -4.06 2.08
CA PHE A 113 -22.71 -4.10 1.39
C PHE A 113 -23.18 -2.69 0.97
N MET A 114 -23.11 -1.71 1.88
CA MET A 114 -23.46 -0.32 1.59
C MET A 114 -22.55 0.27 0.50
N THR A 115 -21.25 0.00 0.54
CA THR A 115 -20.30 0.43 -0.51
C THR A 115 -20.62 -0.22 -1.86
N MET A 116 -20.95 -1.51 -1.91
CA MET A 116 -21.36 -2.15 -3.17
C MET A 116 -22.66 -1.55 -3.72
N CYS A 117 -23.65 -1.26 -2.87
CA CYS A 117 -24.87 -0.58 -3.29
C CYS A 117 -24.57 0.83 -3.84
N ALA A 118 -23.68 1.58 -3.19
CA ALA A 118 -23.24 2.89 -3.66
C ALA A 118 -22.53 2.79 -5.03
N ILE A 119 -21.66 1.80 -5.22
CA ILE A 119 -21.00 1.55 -6.52
C ILE A 119 -22.02 1.28 -7.62
N VAL A 120 -23.00 0.41 -7.36
CA VAL A 120 -24.06 0.08 -8.35
C VAL A 120 -24.89 1.32 -8.68
N MET A 121 -25.25 2.12 -7.68
CA MET A 121 -26.01 3.35 -7.88
C MET A 121 -25.21 4.38 -8.70
N LEU A 122 -23.94 4.63 -8.33
CA LEU A 122 -23.06 5.53 -9.07
C LEU A 122 -22.89 5.07 -10.52
N LEU A 123 -22.72 3.76 -10.75
CA LEU A 123 -22.61 3.21 -12.09
C LEU A 123 -23.89 3.44 -12.89
N ALA A 124 -25.04 3.09 -12.33
CA ALA A 124 -26.33 3.21 -12.99
C ALA A 124 -26.64 4.67 -13.37
N VAL A 125 -26.40 5.62 -12.46
CA VAL A 125 -26.60 7.05 -12.70
C VAL A 125 -25.64 7.56 -13.77
N SER A 126 -24.35 7.21 -13.72
CA SER A 126 -23.38 7.59 -14.76
C SER A 126 -23.74 7.02 -16.13
N LEU A 127 -24.16 5.74 -16.20
CA LEU A 127 -24.56 5.11 -17.45
C LEU A 127 -25.81 5.78 -18.02
N TYR A 128 -26.82 6.03 -17.20
CA TYR A 128 -28.03 6.75 -17.61
C TYR A 128 -27.70 8.15 -18.12
N GLY A 129 -26.85 8.89 -17.39
CA GLY A 129 -26.45 10.24 -17.78
C GLY A 129 -25.71 10.31 -19.11
N VAL A 130 -24.91 9.30 -19.47
CA VAL A 130 -24.20 9.24 -20.76
C VAL A 130 -25.08 8.71 -21.90
N LEU A 131 -25.98 7.76 -21.62
CA LEU A 131 -26.74 7.06 -22.67
C LEU A 131 -28.10 7.68 -22.96
N CYS A 132 -28.67 8.44 -22.02
CA CYS A 132 -30.05 8.90 -22.08
C CYS A 132 -30.18 10.43 -22.00
N CYS A 133 -29.09 11.19 -21.99
CA CYS A 133 -29.10 12.65 -21.94
C CYS A 133 -28.17 13.22 -23.02
N ASP A 134 -28.48 14.42 -23.51
CA ASP A 134 -27.66 15.10 -24.53
C ASP A 134 -26.82 16.26 -23.95
N SER A 135 -26.98 16.55 -22.67
CA SER A 135 -26.34 17.71 -22.03
C SER A 135 -24.88 17.43 -21.68
N THR A 136 -23.97 18.24 -22.22
CA THR A 136 -22.53 18.18 -21.89
C THR A 136 -22.28 18.25 -20.38
N TRP A 137 -23.04 19.04 -19.63
CA TRP A 137 -22.88 19.12 -18.16
C TRP A 137 -23.28 17.82 -17.46
N VAL A 138 -24.30 17.12 -17.96
CA VAL A 138 -24.70 15.80 -17.44
C VAL A 138 -23.63 14.76 -17.74
N HIS A 139 -23.02 14.82 -18.93
CA HIS A 139 -21.88 13.95 -19.26
C HIS A 139 -20.69 14.20 -18.34
N LEU A 140 -20.31 15.46 -18.10
CA LEU A 140 -19.22 15.80 -17.19
C LEU A 140 -19.54 15.35 -15.75
N ALA A 141 -20.76 15.61 -15.25
CA ALA A 141 -21.18 15.12 -13.94
C ALA A 141 -21.09 13.58 -13.86
N SER A 142 -21.49 12.87 -14.92
CA SER A 142 -21.39 11.40 -15.01
C SER A 142 -19.94 10.92 -14.96
N GLY A 143 -18.99 11.66 -15.55
CA GLY A 143 -17.56 11.40 -15.43
C GLY A 143 -17.05 11.62 -14.01
N GLY A 144 -17.49 12.69 -13.34
CA GLY A 144 -17.19 12.91 -11.92
C GLY A 144 -17.71 11.76 -11.04
N LEU A 145 -18.94 11.30 -11.27
CA LEU A 145 -19.52 10.14 -10.59
C LEU A 145 -18.75 8.85 -10.87
N MET A 146 -18.21 8.68 -12.08
CA MET A 146 -17.34 7.54 -12.41
C MET A 146 -16.05 7.57 -11.58
N GLY A 147 -15.49 8.76 -11.34
CA GLY A 147 -14.36 8.90 -10.44
C GLY A 147 -14.68 8.50 -9.00
N LEU A 148 -15.84 8.93 -8.47
CA LEU A 148 -16.32 8.50 -7.15
C LEU A 148 -16.56 7.00 -7.07
N LEU A 149 -17.09 6.39 -8.14
CA LEU A 149 -17.27 4.95 -8.25
C LEU A 149 -15.94 4.22 -8.13
N TRP A 150 -14.89 4.70 -8.79
CA TRP A 150 -13.56 4.09 -8.70
C TRP A 150 -12.93 4.26 -7.33
N ILE A 151 -13.17 5.38 -6.64
CA ILE A 151 -12.77 5.55 -5.24
C ILE A 151 -13.40 4.47 -4.36
N GLN A 152 -14.73 4.32 -4.44
CA GLN A 152 -15.45 3.31 -3.66
C GLN A 152 -15.02 1.88 -4.02
N SER A 153 -14.78 1.61 -5.31
CA SER A 153 -14.28 0.32 -5.79
C SER A 153 -12.87 0.01 -5.26
N GLY A 154 -12.03 1.05 -5.16
CA GLY A 154 -10.70 0.99 -4.56
C GLY A 154 -10.75 0.57 -3.09
N TRP A 155 -11.73 1.05 -2.33
CA TRP A 155 -11.93 0.63 -0.93
C TRP A 155 -12.26 -0.85 -0.78
N ILE A 156 -13.11 -1.40 -1.65
CA ILE A 156 -13.39 -2.85 -1.65
C ILE A 156 -12.11 -3.64 -1.99
N GLY A 157 -11.34 -3.17 -2.98
CA GLY A 157 -10.06 -3.78 -3.35
C GLY A 157 -9.04 -3.75 -2.19
N HIS A 158 -8.94 -2.62 -1.50
CA HIS A 158 -8.11 -2.43 -0.32
C HIS A 158 -8.49 -3.38 0.82
N ASP A 159 -9.74 -3.32 1.30
CA ASP A 159 -10.20 -4.10 2.45
C ASP A 159 -10.08 -5.60 2.21
N SER A 160 -10.45 -6.05 1.02
CA SER A 160 -10.35 -7.46 0.63
C SER A 160 -8.91 -7.96 0.49
N GLY A 161 -7.93 -7.06 0.39
CA GLY A 161 -6.51 -7.39 0.39
C GLY A 161 -6.02 -7.90 1.75
N HIS A 162 -6.67 -7.49 2.84
CA HIS A 162 -6.24 -7.80 4.20
C HIS A 162 -7.06 -8.88 4.90
N TYR A 163 -8.36 -8.92 4.65
CA TYR A 163 -9.26 -9.85 5.33
C TYR A 163 -10.39 -10.32 4.42
N GLN A 164 -11.06 -11.40 4.83
CA GLN A 164 -12.21 -11.90 4.11
C GLN A 164 -13.39 -10.94 4.31
N ILE A 165 -13.70 -10.08 3.34
CA ILE A 165 -14.76 -9.07 3.46
C ILE A 165 -16.19 -9.62 3.35
N MET A 166 -16.38 -10.83 2.79
CA MET A 166 -17.69 -11.44 2.55
C MET A 166 -17.85 -12.77 3.31
N MET A 167 -19.00 -13.43 3.14
CA MET A 167 -19.35 -14.68 3.83
C MET A 167 -18.38 -15.84 3.51
N THR A 168 -17.90 -15.91 2.26
CA THR A 168 -16.98 -16.97 1.82
C THR A 168 -15.78 -16.38 1.08
N ARG A 169 -14.69 -17.15 1.01
CA ARG A 169 -13.50 -16.79 0.21
C ARG A 169 -13.84 -16.60 -1.26
N GLY A 170 -14.74 -17.42 -1.81
CA GLY A 170 -15.20 -17.32 -3.20
C GLY A 170 -15.93 -16.00 -3.47
N PHE A 171 -16.85 -15.59 -2.59
CA PHE A 171 -17.52 -14.30 -2.73
C PHE A 171 -16.57 -13.11 -2.54
N THR A 172 -15.64 -13.18 -1.59
CA THR A 172 -14.58 -12.15 -1.47
C THR A 172 -13.75 -12.07 -2.75
N ARG A 173 -13.38 -13.20 -3.36
CA ARG A 173 -12.64 -13.21 -4.63
C ARG A 173 -13.46 -12.64 -5.79
N PHE A 174 -14.76 -12.93 -5.83
CA PHE A 174 -15.65 -12.32 -6.82
C PHE A 174 -15.70 -10.79 -6.66
N ALA A 175 -15.91 -10.30 -5.44
CA ALA A 175 -15.94 -8.85 -5.16
C ALA A 175 -14.62 -8.17 -5.53
N GLN A 176 -13.48 -8.81 -5.24
CA GLN A 176 -12.15 -8.36 -5.64
C GLN A 176 -12.01 -8.13 -7.15
N VAL A 177 -12.38 -9.15 -7.94
CA VAL A 177 -12.26 -9.09 -9.40
C VAL A 177 -13.26 -8.10 -9.97
N LEU A 178 -14.48 -8.06 -9.43
CA LEU A 178 -15.49 -7.09 -9.86
C LEU A 178 -15.04 -5.65 -9.60
N SER A 179 -14.65 -5.32 -8.36
CA SER A 179 -14.33 -3.95 -7.97
C SER A 179 -12.98 -3.48 -8.52
N GLY A 180 -11.93 -4.30 -8.39
CA GLY A 180 -10.58 -3.95 -8.84
C GLY A 180 -10.44 -4.05 -10.36
N ASN A 181 -10.74 -5.21 -10.92
CA ASN A 181 -10.43 -5.49 -12.32
C ASN A 181 -11.52 -4.99 -13.25
N CYS A 182 -12.77 -5.44 -13.07
CA CYS A 182 -13.86 -5.14 -14.02
C CYS A 182 -14.31 -3.68 -13.97
N LEU A 183 -14.46 -3.11 -12.77
CA LEU A 183 -14.94 -1.74 -12.59
C LEU A 183 -13.80 -0.72 -12.62
N ALA A 184 -12.68 -1.01 -11.95
CA ALA A 184 -11.56 -0.07 -11.85
C ALA A 184 -10.47 -0.29 -12.91
N GLY A 185 -10.37 -1.43 -13.59
CA GLY A 185 -9.32 -1.68 -14.59
C GLY A 185 -7.92 -1.92 -14.00
N ILE A 186 -7.83 -2.19 -12.70
CA ILE A 186 -6.58 -2.42 -11.98
C ILE A 186 -6.52 -3.89 -11.57
N SER A 187 -5.40 -4.57 -11.77
CA SER A 187 -5.24 -5.95 -11.29
C SER A 187 -5.24 -5.96 -9.77
N ILE A 188 -6.22 -6.65 -9.17
CA ILE A 188 -6.24 -6.84 -7.71
C ILE A 188 -5.03 -7.66 -7.23
N ALA A 189 -4.47 -8.54 -8.05
CA ALA A 189 -3.23 -9.23 -7.76
C ALA A 189 -2.03 -8.27 -7.71
N TRP A 190 -1.93 -7.33 -8.66
CA TRP A 190 -0.91 -6.27 -8.62
C TRP A 190 -1.06 -5.39 -7.39
N TRP A 191 -2.27 -4.89 -7.16
CA TRP A 191 -2.58 -4.06 -6.00
C TRP A 191 -2.18 -4.76 -4.70
N LYS A 192 -2.62 -6.01 -4.49
CA LYS A 192 -2.30 -6.76 -3.27
C LYS A 192 -0.80 -6.97 -3.10
N ARG A 193 -0.06 -7.26 -4.18
CA ARG A 193 1.41 -7.42 -4.12
C ARG A 193 2.09 -6.12 -3.69
N ASN A 194 1.71 -5.00 -4.31
CA ASN A 194 2.26 -3.67 -4.00
C ASN A 194 1.93 -3.26 -2.56
N HIS A 195 0.64 -3.33 -2.22
CA HIS A 195 0.10 -2.93 -0.93
C HIS A 195 0.68 -3.74 0.22
N ASN A 196 0.79 -5.06 0.09
CA ASN A 196 1.42 -5.89 1.12
C ASN A 196 2.91 -5.56 1.31
N ALA A 197 3.63 -5.24 0.24
CA ALA A 197 5.03 -4.84 0.35
C ALA A 197 5.17 -3.51 1.10
N HIS A 198 4.34 -2.52 0.76
CA HIS A 198 4.25 -1.24 1.45
C HIS A 198 3.99 -1.44 2.95
N HIS A 199 2.99 -2.22 3.31
CA HIS A 199 2.62 -2.52 4.69
C HIS A 199 3.75 -3.11 5.55
N ILE A 200 4.51 -4.05 5.00
CA ILE A 200 5.64 -4.68 5.69
C ILE A 200 6.81 -3.71 5.82
N ALA A 201 7.05 -2.91 4.78
CA ALA A 201 8.20 -2.04 4.65
C ALA A 201 7.89 -0.54 4.82
N CYS A 202 6.77 -0.20 5.45
CA CYS A 202 6.20 1.15 5.48
C CYS A 202 7.26 2.23 5.64
N ASN A 203 7.31 3.16 4.68
CA ASN A 203 8.24 4.27 4.60
C ASN A 203 9.74 3.93 4.45
N SER A 204 10.08 2.71 4.03
CA SER A 204 11.44 2.37 3.58
C SER A 204 11.68 2.88 2.17
N LEU A 205 12.72 3.69 1.97
CA LEU A 205 13.04 4.21 0.64
C LEU A 205 13.50 3.12 -0.36
N GLU A 206 13.93 1.96 0.13
CA GLU A 206 14.48 0.85 -0.66
C GLU A 206 13.48 -0.31 -0.85
N PHE A 207 12.54 -0.49 0.07
CA PHE A 207 11.61 -1.63 0.08
C PHE A 207 10.14 -1.24 -0.12
N ASP A 208 9.75 0.00 0.16
CA ASP A 208 8.37 0.47 0.03
C ASP A 208 8.11 1.00 -1.39
N PRO A 209 7.28 0.33 -2.21
CA PRO A 209 6.96 0.83 -3.54
C PRO A 209 6.20 2.16 -3.54
N ASP A 210 5.51 2.49 -2.44
CA ASP A 210 4.66 3.70 -2.34
C ASP A 210 5.47 4.96 -2.04
N LEU A 211 6.80 4.87 -1.93
CA LEU A 211 7.72 6.01 -1.92
C LEU A 211 8.62 6.07 -3.16
N GLN A 212 8.51 5.10 -4.08
CA GLN A 212 9.46 4.91 -5.19
C GLN A 212 8.91 5.44 -6.52
N HIS A 213 8.49 6.71 -6.51
CA HIS A 213 7.82 7.38 -7.63
C HIS A 213 8.76 8.14 -8.58
N MET A 214 10.06 7.82 -8.57
CA MET A 214 10.97 8.38 -9.55
C MET A 214 10.58 7.97 -10.99
N PRO A 215 10.70 8.90 -11.95
CA PRO A 215 11.45 10.15 -11.84
C PRO A 215 10.63 11.38 -11.38
N PHE A 216 9.35 11.22 -11.02
CA PHE A 216 8.45 12.35 -10.77
C PHE A 216 8.49 12.88 -9.33
N PHE A 217 8.48 11.99 -8.34
CA PHE A 217 8.44 12.37 -6.93
C PHE A 217 9.53 11.69 -6.11
N VAL A 218 10.12 12.46 -5.19
CA VAL A 218 10.97 11.98 -4.10
C VAL A 218 10.63 12.73 -2.82
N VAL A 219 10.51 11.97 -1.73
CA VAL A 219 10.17 12.51 -0.40
C VAL A 219 11.39 12.82 0.46
N SER A 220 12.59 12.46 -0.01
CA SER A 220 13.84 12.62 0.73
C SER A 220 15.03 12.81 -0.21
N SER A 221 15.99 13.65 0.20
CA SER A 221 17.26 13.82 -0.51
C SER A 221 18.17 12.60 -0.46
N LYS A 222 17.86 11.59 0.37
CA LYS A 222 18.56 10.30 0.34
C LYS A 222 18.50 9.63 -1.04
N PHE A 223 17.44 9.87 -1.83
CA PHE A 223 17.33 9.37 -3.20
C PHE A 223 18.39 9.95 -4.15
N PHE A 224 19.00 11.10 -3.81
CA PHE A 224 19.98 11.76 -4.68
C PHE A 224 21.25 10.91 -4.86
N ASN A 225 21.60 10.10 -3.86
CA ASN A 225 22.74 9.18 -3.99
C ASN A 225 22.44 7.95 -4.86
N SER A 226 21.24 7.87 -5.47
CA SER A 226 20.67 6.68 -6.09
C SER A 226 20.53 5.53 -5.09
N LEU A 227 19.34 4.92 -5.05
CA LEU A 227 19.05 3.81 -4.13
C LEU A 227 18.74 2.53 -4.91
N THR A 228 18.87 1.38 -4.27
CA THR A 228 18.40 0.12 -4.87
C THR A 228 16.97 -0.13 -4.40
N SER A 229 16.05 -0.31 -5.35
CA SER A 229 14.71 -0.82 -5.04
C SER A 229 14.78 -2.34 -4.98
N PHE A 230 14.54 -2.90 -3.81
CA PHE A 230 14.40 -4.35 -3.62
C PHE A 230 13.02 -4.86 -4.06
N TYR A 231 12.02 -3.98 -4.11
CA TYR A 231 10.69 -4.33 -4.63
C TYR A 231 10.67 -4.47 -6.16
N TYR A 232 11.21 -3.47 -6.87
CA TYR A 232 11.29 -3.46 -8.33
C TYR A 232 12.55 -4.16 -8.85
N GLU A 233 13.43 -4.63 -7.96
CA GLU A 233 14.69 -5.33 -8.28
C GLU A 233 15.58 -4.52 -9.23
N ARG A 234 15.65 -3.20 -9.04
CA ARG A 234 16.38 -2.27 -9.92
C ARG A 234 17.00 -1.11 -9.15
N LYS A 235 18.06 -0.53 -9.71
CA LYS A 235 18.61 0.73 -9.21
C LYS A 235 17.69 1.89 -9.61
N LEU A 236 17.32 2.70 -8.63
CA LEU A 236 16.61 3.95 -8.81
C LEU A 236 17.65 5.06 -9.02
N ASN A 237 18.02 5.27 -10.28
CA ASN A 237 19.04 6.23 -10.65
C ASN A 237 18.49 7.66 -10.54
N PHE A 238 19.18 8.52 -9.79
CA PHE A 238 18.89 9.94 -9.77
C PHE A 238 19.74 10.66 -10.81
N ASP A 239 19.32 10.56 -12.06
CA ASP A 239 19.97 11.18 -13.22
C ASP A 239 19.51 12.63 -13.46
N SER A 240 20.02 13.27 -14.51
CA SER A 240 19.70 14.66 -14.85
C SER A 240 18.21 14.88 -15.16
N VAL A 241 17.54 13.90 -15.78
CA VAL A 241 16.11 13.98 -16.09
C VAL A 241 15.29 13.91 -14.80
N THR A 242 15.64 12.97 -13.92
CA THR A 242 15.03 12.83 -12.59
C THR A 242 15.24 14.09 -11.77
N ARG A 243 16.46 14.64 -11.74
CA ARG A 243 16.77 15.90 -11.06
C ARG A 243 15.90 17.04 -11.58
N PHE A 244 15.75 17.16 -12.91
CA PHE A 244 14.91 18.19 -13.52
C PHE A 244 13.46 18.06 -13.08
N LEU A 245 12.84 16.87 -13.22
CA LEU A 245 11.45 16.66 -12.83
C LEU A 245 11.22 16.87 -11.33
N VAL A 246 12.09 16.31 -10.48
CA VAL A 246 12.06 16.49 -9.03
C VAL A 246 12.19 17.96 -8.63
N SER A 247 12.97 18.76 -9.38
CA SER A 247 13.10 20.19 -9.12
C SER A 247 11.79 20.95 -9.22
N TYR A 248 10.75 20.41 -9.87
CA TYR A 248 9.43 21.03 -10.00
C TYR A 248 8.31 20.22 -9.34
N GLN A 249 8.63 19.14 -8.63
CA GLN A 249 7.65 18.17 -8.15
C GLN A 249 6.51 18.76 -7.28
N HIS A 250 6.79 19.82 -6.51
CA HIS A 250 5.78 20.48 -5.66
C HIS A 250 4.73 21.26 -6.47
N TRP A 251 5.06 21.69 -7.68
CA TRP A 251 4.10 22.29 -8.62
C TRP A 251 3.36 21.24 -9.44
N THR A 252 4.04 20.16 -9.80
CA THR A 252 3.48 19.10 -10.66
C THR A 252 2.71 18.03 -9.87
N PHE A 253 2.75 18.05 -8.53
CA PHE A 253 2.09 17.05 -7.67
C PHE A 253 0.63 16.82 -8.04
N TYR A 254 -0.23 17.83 -7.93
CA TYR A 254 -1.66 17.67 -8.23
C TYR A 254 -1.94 17.34 -9.70
N PRO A 255 -1.34 18.02 -10.71
CA PRO A 255 -1.51 17.64 -12.11
C PRO A 255 -1.16 16.17 -12.40
N VAL A 256 -0.08 15.65 -11.82
CA VAL A 256 0.29 14.25 -11.98
C VAL A 256 -0.69 13.34 -11.23
N MET A 257 -1.14 13.70 -10.04
CA MET A 257 -2.14 12.91 -9.30
C MET A 257 -3.47 12.77 -10.07
N CYS A 258 -3.86 13.79 -10.84
CA CYS A 258 -5.03 13.73 -11.73
C CYS A 258 -4.91 12.67 -12.83
N VAL A 259 -3.69 12.23 -13.19
CA VAL A 259 -3.46 11.20 -14.22
C VAL A 259 -2.69 9.98 -13.70
N ALA A 260 -2.39 9.92 -12.40
CA ALA A 260 -1.60 8.86 -11.78
C ALA A 260 -2.21 7.45 -11.97
N ARG A 261 -3.52 7.38 -12.25
CA ARG A 261 -4.21 6.14 -12.62
C ARG A 261 -3.59 5.44 -13.82
N ILE A 262 -3.04 6.20 -14.78
CA ILE A 262 -2.36 5.64 -15.96
C ILE A 262 -1.19 4.74 -15.53
N ASN A 263 -0.44 5.15 -14.50
CA ASN A 263 0.62 4.33 -13.94
C ASN A 263 0.06 3.04 -13.31
N LEU A 264 -1.06 3.10 -12.60
CA LEU A 264 -1.71 1.90 -12.02
C LEU A 264 -2.15 0.91 -13.10
N PHE A 265 -2.67 1.40 -14.22
CA PHE A 265 -2.97 0.57 -15.39
C PHE A 265 -1.72 -0.08 -15.97
N ALA A 266 -0.68 0.73 -16.24
CA ALA A 266 0.58 0.25 -16.78
C ALA A 266 1.19 -0.84 -15.88
N GLN A 267 1.23 -0.62 -14.57
CA GLN A 267 1.77 -1.59 -13.61
C GLN A 267 0.95 -2.88 -13.55
N SER A 268 -0.39 -2.79 -13.66
CA SER A 268 -1.27 -3.96 -13.76
C SER A 268 -0.94 -4.80 -14.99
N PHE A 269 -0.79 -4.17 -16.16
CA PHE A 269 -0.40 -4.86 -17.39
C PHE A 269 1.00 -5.45 -17.32
N ILE A 270 1.98 -4.68 -16.82
CA ILE A 270 3.36 -5.15 -16.65
C ILE A 270 3.36 -6.44 -15.83
N LEU A 271 2.73 -6.46 -14.65
CA LEU A 271 2.71 -7.67 -13.82
C LEU A 271 2.09 -8.86 -14.55
N LEU A 272 0.94 -8.68 -15.20
CA LEU A 272 0.21 -9.75 -15.86
C LEU A 272 0.93 -10.31 -17.10
N LEU A 273 1.73 -9.48 -17.78
CA LEU A 273 2.52 -9.87 -18.95
C LEU A 273 3.92 -10.42 -18.59
N THR A 274 4.38 -10.26 -17.35
CA THR A 274 5.66 -10.84 -16.90
C THR A 274 5.59 -12.35 -16.68
N LYS A 275 6.76 -12.99 -16.54
CA LYS A 275 6.91 -14.39 -16.14
C LYS A 275 6.71 -14.65 -14.64
N LYS A 276 6.48 -13.62 -13.80
CA LYS A 276 6.29 -13.80 -12.35
C LYS A 276 5.08 -14.70 -12.08
N ASN A 277 5.03 -15.41 -10.95
CA ASN A 277 3.84 -16.19 -10.61
C ASN A 277 2.71 -15.25 -10.16
N VAL A 278 1.55 -15.32 -10.81
CA VAL A 278 0.37 -14.51 -10.47
C VAL A 278 -0.82 -15.46 -10.25
N PRO A 279 -1.31 -15.61 -9.00
CA PRO A 279 -2.47 -16.43 -8.71
C PRO A 279 -3.68 -16.00 -9.56
N ASN A 280 -4.36 -16.96 -10.17
CA ASN A 280 -5.54 -16.72 -11.00
C ASN A 280 -5.31 -15.72 -12.16
N ARG A 281 -4.12 -15.68 -12.76
CA ARG A 281 -3.75 -14.76 -13.86
C ARG A 281 -4.82 -14.63 -14.95
N VAL A 282 -5.40 -15.74 -15.41
CA VAL A 282 -6.43 -15.71 -16.47
C VAL A 282 -7.65 -14.92 -16.02
N GLN A 283 -8.12 -15.13 -14.79
CA GLN A 283 -9.24 -14.37 -14.22
C GLN A 283 -8.88 -12.88 -14.10
N GLU A 284 -7.65 -12.55 -13.70
CA GLU A 284 -7.18 -11.17 -13.62
C GLU A 284 -7.22 -10.47 -14.99
N MET A 285 -6.72 -11.16 -16.03
CA MET A 285 -6.69 -10.66 -17.41
C MET A 285 -8.10 -10.48 -17.98
N LEU A 286 -8.98 -11.46 -17.78
CA LEU A 286 -10.38 -11.37 -18.23
C LEU A 286 -11.10 -10.20 -17.54
N GLY A 287 -10.91 -10.02 -16.23
CA GLY A 287 -11.51 -8.90 -15.51
C GLY A 287 -11.01 -7.54 -16.02
N ILE A 288 -9.72 -7.39 -16.29
CA ILE A 288 -9.18 -6.15 -16.87
C ILE A 288 -9.70 -5.95 -18.30
N LEU A 289 -9.82 -7.00 -19.10
CA LEU A 289 -10.38 -6.93 -20.45
C LEU A 289 -11.84 -6.42 -20.42
N VAL A 290 -12.64 -6.83 -19.42
CA VAL A 290 -13.99 -6.28 -19.21
C VAL A 290 -13.92 -4.75 -19.09
N PHE A 291 -13.06 -4.21 -18.23
CA PHE A 291 -12.89 -2.75 -18.08
C PHE A 291 -12.52 -2.06 -19.40
N TRP A 292 -11.49 -2.58 -20.07
CA TRP A 292 -11.01 -2.03 -21.35
C TRP A 292 -11.96 -2.28 -22.52
N THR A 293 -13.07 -2.97 -22.30
CA THR A 293 -14.17 -3.09 -23.26
C THR A 293 -15.28 -2.09 -22.92
N TRP A 294 -15.88 -2.19 -21.74
CA TRP A 294 -17.08 -1.40 -21.44
C TRP A 294 -16.79 0.09 -21.27
N TYR A 295 -15.66 0.48 -20.66
CA TYR A 295 -15.38 1.88 -20.38
C TYR A 295 -15.09 2.67 -21.67
N PRO A 296 -14.23 2.19 -22.60
CA PRO A 296 -14.08 2.84 -23.90
C PRO A 296 -15.37 2.85 -24.74
N LEU A 297 -16.20 1.80 -24.66
CA LEU A 297 -17.52 1.79 -25.32
C LEU A 297 -18.43 2.89 -24.76
N LEU A 298 -18.51 3.04 -23.43
CA LEU A 298 -19.25 4.13 -22.80
C LEU A 298 -18.76 5.50 -23.26
N VAL A 299 -17.43 5.71 -23.26
CA VAL A 299 -16.83 6.97 -23.74
C VAL A 299 -17.15 7.20 -25.22
N SER A 300 -17.21 6.15 -26.05
CA SER A 300 -17.54 6.28 -27.47
C SER A 300 -18.96 6.75 -27.73
N CYS A 301 -19.88 6.57 -26.78
CA CYS A 301 -21.26 7.08 -26.85
C CYS A 301 -21.35 8.61 -26.69
N LEU A 302 -20.31 9.27 -26.19
CA LEU A 302 -20.29 10.73 -26.08
C LEU A 302 -20.20 11.40 -27.46
N PRO A 303 -20.87 12.56 -27.65
CA PRO A 303 -21.18 13.10 -28.97
C PRO A 303 -19.96 13.60 -29.76
N ASN A 304 -18.92 14.07 -29.09
CA ASN A 304 -17.72 14.63 -29.73
C ASN A 304 -16.45 14.35 -28.93
N TRP A 305 -15.28 14.55 -29.56
CA TRP A 305 -13.97 14.31 -28.94
C TRP A 305 -13.67 15.21 -27.74
N GLY A 306 -14.16 16.45 -27.73
CA GLY A 306 -13.96 17.36 -26.59
C GLY A 306 -14.59 16.81 -25.32
N GLU A 307 -15.85 16.38 -25.41
CA GLU A 307 -16.55 15.75 -24.28
C GLU A 307 -15.91 14.44 -23.84
N ARG A 308 -15.47 13.60 -24.78
CA ARG A 308 -14.75 12.36 -24.47
C ARG A 308 -13.51 12.60 -23.63
N ILE A 309 -12.69 13.58 -24.05
CA ILE A 309 -11.46 13.93 -23.33
C ILE A 309 -11.79 14.51 -21.96
N MET A 310 -12.73 15.46 -21.87
CA MET A 310 -13.11 16.07 -20.60
C MET A 310 -13.74 15.07 -19.63
N PHE A 311 -14.55 14.14 -20.11
CA PHE A 311 -15.15 13.06 -19.32
C PHE A 311 -14.05 12.18 -18.69
N VAL A 312 -13.09 11.73 -19.48
CA VAL A 312 -11.98 10.87 -18.99
C VAL A 312 -11.11 11.63 -18.01
N LEU A 313 -10.71 12.88 -18.34
CA LEU A 313 -9.88 13.72 -17.47
C LEU A 313 -10.57 14.00 -16.15
N LEU A 314 -11.87 14.31 -16.15
CA LEU A 314 -12.63 14.55 -14.93
C LEU A 314 -12.78 13.26 -14.09
N SER A 315 -13.07 12.13 -14.73
CA SER A 315 -13.14 10.82 -14.05
C SER A 315 -11.81 10.47 -13.35
N PHE A 316 -10.69 10.70 -14.05
CA PHE A 316 -9.36 10.46 -13.51
C PHE A 316 -9.02 11.46 -12.40
N SER A 317 -9.36 12.73 -12.58
CA SER A 317 -9.05 13.81 -11.62
C SER A 317 -9.82 13.63 -10.31
N VAL A 318 -11.11 13.27 -10.37
CA VAL A 318 -11.90 12.95 -9.17
C VAL A 318 -11.31 11.77 -8.44
N THR A 319 -10.96 10.69 -9.14
CA THR A 319 -10.27 9.53 -8.54
C THR A 319 -8.89 9.91 -8.00
N GLY A 320 -8.23 10.89 -8.61
CA GLY A 320 -6.96 11.45 -8.18
C GLY A 320 -6.96 11.93 -6.74
N MET A 321 -8.12 12.31 -6.18
CA MET A 321 -8.25 12.64 -4.76
C MET A 321 -7.87 11.48 -3.84
N GLN A 322 -8.16 10.24 -4.23
CA GLN A 322 -7.72 9.05 -3.49
C GLN A 322 -6.20 8.87 -3.57
N HIS A 323 -5.58 9.12 -4.73
CA HIS A 323 -4.11 9.06 -4.85
C HIS A 323 -3.42 10.12 -3.99
N VAL A 324 -3.98 11.34 -3.97
CA VAL A 324 -3.53 12.41 -3.07
C VAL A 324 -3.59 11.91 -1.63
N GLN A 325 -4.72 11.34 -1.20
CA GLN A 325 -4.87 10.84 0.16
C GLN A 325 -3.79 9.82 0.55
N PHE A 326 -3.51 8.81 -0.28
CA PHE A 326 -2.42 7.87 -0.03
C PHE A 326 -1.08 8.59 0.18
N CYS A 327 -0.78 9.61 -0.63
CA CYS A 327 0.43 10.40 -0.46
C CYS A 327 0.41 11.19 0.87
N LEU A 328 -0.72 11.78 1.24
CA LEU A 328 -0.85 12.56 2.49
C LEU A 328 -0.55 11.74 3.73
N ASN A 329 -0.92 10.46 3.71
CA ASN A 329 -0.73 9.55 4.83
C ASN A 329 0.75 9.15 5.06
N HIS A 330 1.64 9.36 4.09
CA HIS A 330 3.00 8.82 4.12
C HIS A 330 4.12 9.80 3.75
N PHE A 331 3.91 10.69 2.78
CA PHE A 331 4.99 11.49 2.17
C PHE A 331 5.67 12.45 3.16
N SER A 332 4.94 12.95 4.15
CA SER A 332 5.49 13.81 5.20
C SER A 332 5.90 13.06 6.47
N SER A 333 5.71 11.75 6.52
CA SER A 333 6.05 10.92 7.67
C SER A 333 7.53 10.52 7.65
N SER A 334 8.02 9.94 8.74
CA SER A 334 9.44 9.58 8.85
C SER A 334 9.81 8.49 7.84
N VAL A 335 11.00 8.60 7.23
CA VAL A 335 11.52 7.63 6.25
C VAL A 335 12.86 7.04 6.67
N TYR A 336 13.15 5.81 6.26
CA TYR A 336 14.43 5.14 6.56
C TYR A 336 15.00 4.39 5.35
N VAL A 337 16.24 3.93 5.51
CA VAL A 337 16.99 3.14 4.53
C VAL A 337 17.43 1.86 5.25
N GLY A 338 17.53 0.74 4.53
CA GLY A 338 17.80 -0.58 5.08
C GLY A 338 16.56 -1.46 5.25
N ASN A 339 16.81 -2.70 5.64
CA ASN A 339 15.79 -3.74 5.76
C ASN A 339 14.70 -3.36 6.76
N PRO A 340 13.43 -3.65 6.45
CA PRO A 340 12.37 -3.51 7.42
C PRO A 340 12.58 -4.48 8.58
N ARG A 341 12.24 -4.03 9.79
CA ARG A 341 12.36 -4.82 11.00
C ARG A 341 11.01 -5.36 11.48
N GLY A 342 11.03 -6.58 12.02
CA GLY A 342 9.83 -7.30 12.48
C GLY A 342 9.47 -7.05 13.96
N ASN A 343 10.45 -6.70 14.79
CA ASN A 343 10.30 -6.62 16.26
C ASN A 343 10.07 -5.20 16.80
N ASP A 344 10.24 -4.17 15.99
CA ASP A 344 9.87 -2.77 16.28
C ASP A 344 8.56 -2.37 15.59
N TRP A 345 7.72 -3.35 15.24
CA TRP A 345 6.53 -3.20 14.39
C TRP A 345 5.68 -1.99 14.78
N PHE A 346 5.27 -1.90 16.05
CA PHE A 346 4.41 -0.82 16.52
C PHE A 346 5.06 0.56 16.30
N GLN A 347 6.33 0.71 16.68
CA GLN A 347 7.08 1.97 16.56
C GLN A 347 7.31 2.37 15.10
N LYS A 348 7.60 1.38 14.24
CA LYS A 348 7.81 1.59 12.82
C LYS A 348 6.54 2.10 12.15
N GLN A 349 5.40 1.43 12.41
CA GLN A 349 4.14 1.82 11.81
C GLN A 349 3.70 3.22 12.29
N THR A 350 3.86 3.56 13.57
CA THR A 350 3.47 4.89 14.07
C THR A 350 4.37 6.02 13.57
N ARG A 351 5.66 5.76 13.29
CA ARG A 351 6.58 6.75 12.71
C ARG A 351 6.39 6.96 11.20
N GLY A 352 6.00 5.90 10.50
CA GLY A 352 5.88 5.87 9.04
C GLY A 352 4.52 6.26 8.48
N THR A 353 3.57 6.62 9.34
CA THR A 353 2.18 6.91 8.94
C THR A 353 1.68 8.22 9.57
N LEU A 354 0.66 8.82 8.94
CA LEU A 354 -0.02 10.01 9.41
C LEU A 354 -1.54 9.83 9.26
N ASN A 355 -2.29 10.13 10.31
CA ASN A 355 -3.75 10.12 10.32
C ASN A 355 -4.34 11.44 9.81
N ILE A 356 -5.55 11.37 9.25
CA ILE A 356 -6.32 12.53 8.79
C ILE A 356 -7.50 12.77 9.75
N THR A 357 -7.43 13.84 10.54
CA THR A 357 -8.53 14.22 11.43
C THR A 357 -9.72 14.72 10.62
N CYS A 358 -10.87 14.07 10.77
CA CYS A 358 -12.12 14.45 10.12
C CYS A 358 -13.35 14.00 10.93
N SER A 359 -14.49 14.62 10.63
CA SER A 359 -15.81 14.23 11.14
C SER A 359 -16.30 12.91 10.53
N GLU A 360 -17.20 12.21 11.21
CA GLU A 360 -17.63 10.85 10.84
C GLU A 360 -18.26 10.74 9.45
N TRP A 361 -18.99 11.76 8.98
CA TRP A 361 -19.58 11.75 7.64
C TRP A 361 -18.53 11.69 6.52
N MET A 362 -17.27 12.04 6.81
CA MET A 362 -16.15 11.92 5.86
C MET A 362 -15.62 10.48 5.73
N ASP A 363 -16.10 9.53 6.55
CA ASP A 363 -15.69 8.13 6.48
C ASP A 363 -16.02 7.51 5.12
N TRP A 364 -17.08 7.98 4.46
CA TRP A 364 -17.43 7.58 3.09
C TRP A 364 -16.37 7.99 2.07
N PHE A 365 -15.81 9.19 2.21
CA PHE A 365 -14.79 9.73 1.31
C PHE A 365 -13.42 9.12 1.57
N HIS A 366 -13.01 9.04 2.84
CA HIS A 366 -11.67 8.59 3.21
C HIS A 366 -11.52 7.07 3.26
N GLY A 367 -12.63 6.34 3.38
CA GLY A 367 -12.65 4.89 3.26
C GLY A 367 -11.89 4.12 4.33
N GLY A 368 -11.58 4.73 5.48
CA GLY A 368 -10.82 4.14 6.59
C GLY A 368 -9.36 4.61 6.67
N LEU A 369 -8.81 5.14 5.58
CA LEU A 369 -7.41 5.57 5.50
C LEU A 369 -7.13 6.90 6.24
N GLN A 370 -8.16 7.57 6.74
CA GLN A 370 -8.01 8.63 7.73
C GLN A 370 -7.43 8.11 9.06
N PHE A 371 -7.49 6.80 9.30
CA PHE A 371 -6.92 6.07 10.44
C PHE A 371 -5.75 5.17 9.99
N GLN A 372 -4.79 5.75 9.27
CA GLN A 372 -3.66 5.01 8.70
C GLN A 372 -2.78 4.33 9.77
N VAL A 373 -2.57 4.96 10.93
CA VAL A 373 -1.80 4.38 12.04
C VAL A 373 -2.46 3.09 12.50
N GLU A 374 -3.76 3.14 12.82
CA GLU A 374 -4.55 1.99 13.26
C GLU A 374 -4.59 0.91 12.18
N HIS A 375 -4.76 1.31 10.93
CA HIS A 375 -4.78 0.41 9.78
C HIS A 375 -3.47 -0.37 9.63
N HIS A 376 -2.32 0.29 9.71
CA HIS A 376 -1.01 -0.36 9.63
C HIS A 376 -0.72 -1.27 10.84
N LEU A 377 -1.22 -0.90 12.02
CA LEU A 377 -1.08 -1.69 13.24
C LEU A 377 -1.99 -2.91 13.25
N PHE A 378 -3.20 -2.80 12.71
CA PHE A 378 -4.22 -3.85 12.69
C PHE A 378 -4.86 -4.01 11.29
N PRO A 379 -4.10 -4.43 10.26
CA PRO A 379 -4.58 -4.45 8.87
C PRO A 379 -5.83 -5.30 8.66
N ARG A 380 -6.00 -6.33 9.50
CA ARG A 380 -7.17 -7.21 9.47
C ARG A 380 -8.43 -6.62 10.09
N LEU A 381 -8.33 -5.49 10.79
CA LEU A 381 -9.46 -4.88 11.45
C LEU A 381 -10.37 -4.23 10.40
N PRO A 382 -11.66 -4.61 10.33
CA PRO A 382 -12.59 -3.95 9.42
C PRO A 382 -12.66 -2.45 9.68
N ARG A 383 -12.65 -1.66 8.60
CA ARG A 383 -12.54 -0.19 8.67
C ARG A 383 -13.62 0.50 9.50
N CYS A 384 -14.79 -0.13 9.69
CA CYS A 384 -15.86 0.37 10.55
C CYS A 384 -15.45 0.49 12.03
N HIS A 385 -14.39 -0.19 12.46
CA HIS A 385 -13.91 -0.16 13.85
C HIS A 385 -12.73 0.75 14.08
N LEU A 386 -12.08 1.27 13.02
CA LEU A 386 -10.83 2.04 13.15
C LEU A 386 -11.01 3.27 14.06
N ARG A 387 -12.13 3.98 13.89
CA ARG A 387 -12.51 5.11 14.75
C ARG A 387 -12.68 4.70 16.23
N THR A 388 -13.29 3.54 16.48
CA THR A 388 -13.51 3.01 17.83
C THR A 388 -12.20 2.61 18.51
N VAL A 389 -11.23 2.07 17.76
CA VAL A 389 -9.97 1.60 18.34
C VAL A 389 -8.90 2.70 18.48
N SER A 390 -9.04 3.79 17.73
CA SER A 390 -8.07 4.90 17.71
C SER A 390 -7.70 5.44 19.10
N PRO A 391 -8.63 5.69 20.04
CA PRO A 391 -8.28 6.15 21.39
C PRO A 391 -7.33 5.21 22.15
N PHE A 392 -7.46 3.90 21.98
CA PHE A 392 -6.57 2.91 22.62
C PHE A 392 -5.15 2.98 22.04
N VAL A 393 -5.03 3.21 20.73
CA VAL A 393 -3.74 3.40 20.07
C VAL A 393 -3.07 4.68 20.54
N VAL A 394 -3.83 5.77 20.67
CA VAL A 394 -3.35 7.04 21.25
C VAL A 394 -2.79 6.85 22.66
N GLU A 395 -3.51 6.15 23.53
CA GLU A 395 -3.06 5.85 24.89
C GLU A 395 -1.78 5.02 24.91
N LEU A 396 -1.67 4.02 24.04
CA LEU A 396 -0.48 3.18 23.95
C LEU A 396 0.74 3.96 23.41
N CYS A 397 0.54 4.81 22.40
CA CYS A 397 1.60 5.71 21.93
C CYS A 397 2.08 6.65 23.04
N LYS A 398 1.15 7.25 23.80
CA LYS A 398 1.48 8.11 24.95
C LYS A 398 2.27 7.37 26.02
N LYS A 399 1.86 6.14 26.38
CA LYS A 399 2.55 5.31 27.38
C LYS A 399 4.03 5.11 27.03
N HIS A 400 4.32 4.86 25.76
CA HIS A 400 5.66 4.49 25.28
C HIS A 400 6.44 5.66 24.66
N GLY A 401 5.94 6.89 24.74
CA GLY A 401 6.59 8.07 24.16
C GLY A 401 6.75 7.99 22.64
N LEU A 402 5.82 7.32 21.95
CA LEU A 402 5.84 7.14 20.50
C LEU A 402 4.99 8.21 19.80
N PRO A 403 5.35 8.60 18.56
CA PRO A 403 4.53 9.55 17.81
C PRO A 403 3.14 8.96 17.52
N TYR A 404 2.16 9.84 17.48
CA TYR A 404 0.83 9.59 16.95
C TYR A 404 0.48 10.81 16.11
N ASP A 405 0.91 10.78 14.85
CA ASP A 405 0.80 11.94 13.96
C ASP A 405 -0.61 11.99 13.36
N SER A 406 -1.32 13.10 13.59
CA SER A 406 -2.66 13.34 13.06
C SER A 406 -2.81 14.79 12.64
N ALA A 407 -3.30 15.03 11.42
CA ALA A 407 -3.47 16.37 10.87
C ALA A 407 -4.82 16.51 10.17
N SER A 408 -5.37 17.72 10.07
CA SER A 408 -6.52 17.94 9.18
C SER A 408 -6.12 17.70 7.72
N PHE A 409 -7.10 17.40 6.86
CA PHE A 409 -6.84 17.19 5.43
C PHE A 409 -6.04 18.34 4.80
N TRP A 410 -6.37 19.59 5.13
CA TRP A 410 -5.66 20.77 4.65
C TRP A 410 -4.22 20.84 5.16
N LYS A 411 -4.00 20.57 6.44
CA LYS A 411 -2.66 20.59 7.02
C LYS A 411 -1.78 19.48 6.44
N ALA A 412 -2.34 18.29 6.20
CA ALA A 412 -1.61 17.19 5.59
C ALA A 412 -1.17 17.52 4.14
N ASN A 413 -2.02 18.21 3.37
CA ASN A 413 -1.63 18.74 2.05
C ASN A 413 -0.48 19.75 2.15
N GLU A 414 -0.54 20.68 3.11
CA GLU A 414 0.54 21.65 3.35
C GLU A 414 1.87 20.94 3.68
N LEU A 415 1.82 19.93 4.58
CA LEU A 415 2.99 19.14 4.96
C LEU A 415 3.57 18.39 3.76
N THR A 416 2.73 17.75 2.95
CA THR A 416 3.15 17.01 1.75
C THR A 416 3.81 17.93 0.74
N VAL A 417 3.17 19.04 0.38
CA VAL A 417 3.74 20.04 -0.55
C VAL A 417 5.04 20.62 0.00
N LYS A 418 5.14 20.86 1.31
CA LYS A 418 6.38 21.33 1.95
C LYS A 418 7.50 20.31 1.84
N THR A 419 7.24 19.02 2.09
CA THR A 419 8.23 17.95 1.91
C THR A 419 8.72 17.88 0.47
N LEU A 420 7.79 17.86 -0.49
CA LEU A 420 8.10 17.85 -1.92
C LEU A 420 8.89 19.09 -2.34
N ARG A 421 8.54 20.27 -1.81
CA ARG A 421 9.25 21.54 -2.10
C ARG A 421 10.66 21.53 -1.53
N ASN A 422 10.85 21.06 -0.30
CA ASN A 422 12.16 20.99 0.33
C ASN A 422 13.11 20.09 -0.47
N ALA A 423 12.64 18.89 -0.86
CA ALA A 423 13.42 18.00 -1.72
C ALA A 423 13.66 18.63 -3.11
N ALA A 424 12.68 19.32 -3.68
CA ALA A 424 12.85 20.02 -4.97
C ALA A 424 13.94 21.11 -4.91
N LEU A 425 13.97 21.90 -3.84
CA LEU A 425 14.97 22.96 -3.66
C LEU A 425 16.38 22.37 -3.47
N GLN A 426 16.51 21.29 -2.71
CA GLN A 426 17.79 20.57 -2.59
C GLN A 426 18.23 19.94 -3.92
N ALA A 427 17.30 19.46 -4.76
CA ALA A 427 17.63 18.95 -6.09
C ALA A 427 18.09 20.05 -7.06
N ARG A 428 17.66 21.30 -6.86
CA ARG A 428 18.14 22.47 -7.61
C ARG A 428 19.50 22.97 -7.14
N ASP A 429 19.84 22.68 -5.89
CA ASP A 429 21.14 23.03 -5.33
C ASP A 429 22.23 22.16 -5.96
N LEU A 430 22.99 22.76 -6.87
CA LEU A 430 24.08 22.13 -7.60
C LEU A 430 25.42 22.21 -6.87
N THR A 431 25.48 22.87 -5.70
CA THR A 431 26.71 22.98 -4.90
C THR A 431 27.11 21.63 -4.27
N SER A 432 26.16 20.69 -4.17
CA SER A 432 26.39 19.28 -3.82
C SER A 432 25.96 18.38 -4.99
N PRO A 433 26.72 18.33 -6.10
CA PRO A 433 26.34 17.54 -7.25
C PRO A 433 26.44 16.05 -6.90
N ILE A 434 25.38 15.31 -7.23
CA ILE A 434 25.38 13.83 -7.31
C ILE A 434 26.55 13.42 -8.22
N PRO A 435 27.28 12.32 -7.93
CA PRO A 435 28.53 12.04 -8.61
C PRO A 435 28.33 12.09 -10.12
N LYS A 436 29.14 12.94 -10.76
CA LYS A 436 29.10 13.17 -12.20
C LYS A 436 29.18 11.83 -12.93
N ASN A 437 28.27 11.62 -13.86
CA ASN A 437 28.34 10.50 -14.79
C ASN A 437 29.61 10.69 -15.65
N LEU A 438 30.63 9.87 -15.42
CA LEU A 438 31.95 9.93 -16.07
C LEU A 438 31.85 9.91 -17.61
N VAL A 439 30.76 9.38 -18.15
CA VAL A 439 30.49 9.36 -19.59
C VAL A 439 30.34 10.77 -20.15
N TRP A 440 29.82 11.74 -19.40
CA TRP A 440 29.62 13.10 -19.93
C TRP A 440 30.90 13.95 -19.93
N GLU A 441 31.86 13.67 -19.06
CA GLU A 441 33.19 14.29 -19.12
C GLU A 441 34.07 13.62 -20.20
N ALA A 442 33.91 12.31 -20.44
CA ALA A 442 34.64 11.61 -21.51
C ALA A 442 34.26 12.08 -22.93
N VAL A 443 33.03 12.54 -23.12
CA VAL A 443 32.55 13.03 -24.44
C VAL A 443 32.90 14.51 -24.68
N ASN A 444 33.30 15.27 -23.64
CA ASN A 444 33.61 16.70 -23.74
C ASN A 444 35.06 17.07 -23.39
N THR A 445 36.00 16.11 -23.38
CA THR A 445 37.42 16.38 -23.06
C THR A 445 38.39 16.22 -24.23
N GLN A 446 37.92 16.37 -25.47
CA GLN A 446 38.79 16.54 -26.64
C GLN A 446 38.14 17.49 -27.65
N GLY A 447 38.77 18.65 -27.88
CA GLY A 447 38.52 19.52 -29.04
C GLY A 447 37.81 20.82 -28.73
#